data_AF-A0A915EYB3-F1
#
_entry.id   AF-A0A915EYB3-F1
#
_cell.length_a   1.000
_cell.length_b   1.000
_cell.length_c   1.000
_cell.angle_alpha   90.00
_cell.angle_beta   90.00
_cell.angle_gamma   90.00
#
_symmetry.space_group_name_H-M   'P 1'
#
loop_
_entity.id
_entity.type
_entity.pdbx_description
1 polymer ?
#
loop_
_entity_poly.entity_id
_entity_poly.type
_entity_poly.pdbx_seq_one_letter_code
_entity_poly.pdbx_strand_id
1 'polypeptide(L)'
;MKMKEEDRLAAVIKRIDHDVQVIPRGSFHRLANGQVIRNKNYEGNPIFSLTCLLGLTTAETAKLSSYLHFRKPLKYPHKPLEDKVKLDKAIDFLDTLETDVPSGCWAILFERGNTVVYVKSLQWLGYILYHVPEKPVYGSLYVGCGEHNINLPFML
;
A
#
# COMPACT_ATOMS: atom_id res chain seq x y z
N MET A 1 -10.76 17.01 -30.84
CA MET A 1 -9.76 15.95 -30.58
C MET A 1 -10.52 14.67 -30.27
N LYS A 2 -10.36 13.59 -31.04
CA LYS A 2 -11.05 12.32 -30.82
C LYS A 2 -10.14 11.42 -29.99
N MET A 3 -10.59 11.02 -28.79
CA MET A 3 -9.85 10.10 -27.92
C MET A 3 -9.91 8.69 -28.52
N LYS A 4 -8.75 8.02 -28.61
CA LYS A 4 -8.69 6.61 -28.99
C LYS A 4 -8.88 5.72 -27.77
N GLU A 5 -9.29 4.47 -28.02
CA GLU A 5 -9.51 3.50 -26.95
C GLU A 5 -8.22 3.14 -26.21
N GLU A 6 -7.09 3.06 -26.92
CA GLU A 6 -5.77 2.84 -26.33
C GLU A 6 -5.39 3.95 -25.32
N ASP A 7 -5.65 5.21 -25.66
CA ASP A 7 -5.41 6.35 -24.79
C ASP A 7 -6.33 6.32 -23.55
N ARG A 8 -7.60 5.97 -23.76
CA ARG A 8 -8.59 5.83 -22.69
C ARG A 8 -8.16 4.73 -21.71
N LEU A 9 -7.76 3.56 -22.22
CA LEU A 9 -7.32 2.44 -21.40
C LEU A 9 -6.05 2.78 -20.61
N ALA A 10 -5.04 3.38 -21.26
CA ALA A 10 -3.82 3.80 -20.59
C ALA A 10 -4.10 4.81 -19.47
N ALA A 11 -5.04 5.74 -19.68
CA ALA A 11 -5.46 6.69 -18.65
C ALA A 11 -6.15 6.00 -17.46
N VAL A 12 -6.97 4.97 -17.71
CA VAL A 12 -7.63 4.18 -16.65
C VAL A 12 -6.60 3.39 -15.85
N ILE A 13 -5.68 2.68 -16.50
CA ILE A 13 -4.61 1.93 -15.83
C ILE A 13 -3.78 2.88 -14.95
N LYS A 14 -3.35 4.02 -15.51
CA LYS A 14 -2.60 5.03 -14.76
C LYS A 14 -3.36 5.54 -13.54
N ARG A 15 -4.68 5.69 -13.64
CA ARG A 15 -5.54 6.12 -12.53
C ARG A 15 -5.63 5.04 -11.45
N ILE A 16 -5.82 3.79 -11.84
CA ILE A 16 -5.83 2.63 -10.92
C ILE A 16 -4.50 2.56 -10.19
N ASP A 17 -3.37 2.51 -10.90
CA ASP A 17 -2.03 2.44 -10.30
C ASP A 17 -1.80 3.61 -9.34
N HIS A 18 -2.17 4.83 -9.76
CA HIS A 18 -2.08 5.98 -8.89
C HIS A 18 -2.89 5.82 -7.61
N ASP A 19 -4.11 5.29 -7.67
CA ASP A 19 -5.02 5.24 -6.53
C ASP A 19 -4.82 4.03 -5.62
N VAL A 20 -4.31 2.91 -6.13
CA VAL A 20 -4.24 1.65 -5.38
C VAL A 20 -2.89 0.94 -5.42
N GLN A 21 -1.83 1.47 -6.03
CA GLN A 21 -0.53 0.81 -5.92
C GLN A 21 -0.04 0.88 -4.46
N VAL A 22 -0.13 -0.24 -3.73
CA VAL A 22 0.17 -0.32 -2.29
C VAL A 22 1.39 -1.20 -2.03
N ILE A 23 2.18 -0.83 -1.03
CA ILE A 23 3.26 -1.64 -0.46
C ILE A 23 3.14 -1.74 1.06
N PRO A 24 3.67 -2.81 1.70
CA PRO A 24 3.85 -2.87 3.14
C PRO A 24 4.86 -1.81 3.63
N ARG A 25 4.62 -1.22 4.80
CA ARG A 25 5.54 -0.31 5.48
C ARG A 25 6.88 -1.01 5.73
N GLY A 26 7.98 -0.31 5.47
CA GLY A 26 9.33 -0.85 5.65
C GLY A 26 9.87 -1.65 4.48
N SER A 27 9.05 -2.03 3.49
CA SER A 27 9.53 -2.76 2.29
C SER A 27 10.43 -1.92 1.38
N PHE A 28 10.28 -0.60 1.41
CA PHE A 28 11.16 0.36 0.77
C PHE A 28 11.63 1.40 1.78
N HIS A 29 12.81 1.98 1.53
CA HIS A 29 13.25 3.17 2.24
C HIS A 29 13.77 4.24 1.29
N ARG A 30 13.73 5.48 1.76
CA ARG A 30 14.25 6.65 1.07
C ARG A 30 15.62 7.02 1.61
N LEU A 31 16.61 7.08 0.73
CA LEU A 31 17.96 7.53 1.03
C LEU A 31 18.03 9.06 1.18
N ALA A 32 19.10 9.57 1.78
CA ALA A 32 19.33 11.01 1.94
C ALA A 32 19.41 11.78 0.60
N ASN A 33 19.86 11.11 -0.47
CA ASN A 33 19.87 11.66 -1.84
C ASN A 33 18.47 11.66 -2.50
N GLY A 34 17.45 11.17 -1.80
CA GLY A 34 16.06 11.10 -2.26
C GLY A 34 15.70 9.83 -3.03
N GLN A 35 16.65 8.94 -3.33
CA GLN A 35 16.40 7.69 -4.03
C GLN A 35 15.60 6.73 -3.15
N VAL A 36 14.61 6.06 -3.75
CA VAL A 36 13.79 5.04 -3.08
C VAL A 36 14.31 3.67 -3.51
N ILE A 37 14.75 2.86 -2.53
CA ILE A 37 15.29 1.52 -2.77
C ILE A 37 14.56 0.48 -1.91
N ARG A 38 14.58 -0.77 -2.36
CA ARG A 38 14.06 -1.88 -1.57
C ARG A 38 14.89 -2.04 -0.29
N ASN A 39 14.20 -2.27 0.82
CA ASN A 39 14.83 -2.43 2.10
C ASN A 39 15.26 -3.88 2.31
N LYS A 40 16.56 -4.17 2.17
CA LYS A 40 17.10 -5.52 2.39
C LYS A 40 16.86 -6.05 3.81
N ASN A 41 16.71 -5.17 4.80
CA ASN A 41 16.39 -5.58 6.16
C ASN A 41 14.96 -6.13 6.28
N TYR A 42 14.04 -5.66 5.42
CA TYR A 42 12.69 -6.19 5.33
C TYR A 42 12.67 -7.54 4.62
N GLU A 43 13.53 -7.72 3.60
CA GLU A 43 13.71 -8.97 2.84
C GLU A 43 14.44 -10.06 3.64
N GLY A 44 15.34 -9.67 4.53
CA GLY A 44 16.08 -10.57 5.41
C GLY A 44 17.24 -11.31 4.79
N ASN A 45 17.97 -12.03 5.65
CA ASN A 45 19.08 -12.88 5.26
C ASN A 45 18.62 -14.35 5.34
N PRO A 46 18.73 -15.15 4.26
CA PRO A 46 18.25 -16.54 4.22
C PRO A 46 18.90 -17.48 5.24
N ILE A 47 20.01 -17.09 5.88
CA ILE A 47 20.84 -17.97 6.73
C ILE A 47 20.40 -17.97 8.21
N PHE A 48 19.75 -16.91 8.71
CA PHE A 48 19.29 -16.82 10.10
C PHE A 48 17.77 -16.63 10.13
N SER A 49 17.04 -17.74 10.05
CA SER A 49 15.59 -17.79 10.28
C SER A 49 15.28 -17.68 11.77
N LEU A 50 15.61 -16.54 12.39
CA LEU A 50 14.89 -16.06 13.56
C LEU A 50 13.84 -15.08 13.04
N THR A 51 12.69 -15.66 12.73
CA THR A 51 11.56 -15.19 11.90
C THR A 51 10.84 -13.91 12.37
N CYS A 52 11.36 -13.15 13.34
CA CYS A 52 10.65 -12.03 13.95
C CYS A 52 11.06 -10.64 13.42
N LEU A 53 12.00 -10.55 12.48
CA LEU A 53 12.53 -9.26 11.97
C LEU A 53 12.23 -8.99 10.49
N LEU A 54 11.57 -9.92 9.79
CA LEU A 54 11.33 -9.83 8.35
C LEU A 54 9.84 -9.62 8.09
N GLY A 55 9.48 -8.77 7.13
CA GLY A 55 8.07 -8.48 6.88
C GLY A 55 7.41 -7.67 8.00
N LEU A 56 6.08 -7.52 7.91
CA LEU A 56 5.28 -6.96 9.01
C LEU A 56 4.88 -8.07 9.98
N THR A 57 4.87 -7.77 11.27
CA THR A 57 4.34 -8.69 12.29
C THR A 57 2.84 -8.91 12.10
N THR A 58 2.32 -10.02 12.60
CA THR A 58 0.87 -10.32 12.53
C THR A 58 0.01 -9.16 13.07
N ALA A 59 0.41 -8.52 14.17
CA ALA A 59 -0.30 -7.37 14.73
C ALA A 59 -0.24 -6.11 13.85
N GLU A 60 0.86 -5.88 13.15
CA GLU A 60 1.00 -4.76 12.23
C GLU A 60 0.19 -4.97 10.96
N THR A 61 0.08 -6.21 10.47
CA THR A 61 -0.70 -6.51 9.25
C THR A 61 -2.19 -6.23 9.40
N ALA A 62 -2.70 -6.18 10.63
CA ALA A 62 -4.07 -5.80 10.95
C ALA A 62 -4.35 -4.30 10.85
N LYS A 63 -3.30 -3.47 10.68
CA LYS A 63 -3.42 -2.01 10.72
C LYS A 63 -3.27 -1.42 9.32
N LEU A 64 -4.21 -0.56 8.92
CA LEU A 64 -4.13 0.18 7.66
C LEU A 64 -2.92 1.13 7.60
N SER A 65 -2.42 1.58 8.75
CA SER A 65 -1.21 2.40 8.86
C SER A 65 0.07 1.68 8.45
N SER A 66 0.05 0.34 8.41
CA SER A 66 1.17 -0.48 7.96
C SER A 66 1.22 -0.64 6.44
N TYR A 67 0.31 -0.03 5.69
CA TYR A 67 0.25 -0.10 4.23
C TYR A 67 0.34 1.32 3.64
N LEU A 68 1.17 1.46 2.62
CA LEU A 68 1.55 2.75 2.05
C LEU A 68 1.27 2.80 0.54
N HIS A 69 0.81 3.96 0.06
CA HIS A 69 0.69 4.26 -1.36
C HIS A 69 2.07 4.40 -2.01
N PHE A 70 2.39 3.55 -2.99
CA PHE A 70 3.65 3.55 -3.72
C PHE A 70 3.63 4.50 -4.93
N ARG A 71 3.41 5.78 -4.62
CA ARG A 71 3.46 6.91 -5.56
C ARG A 71 4.10 8.10 -4.88
N LYS A 72 4.24 9.21 -5.61
CA LYS A 72 4.61 10.48 -4.97
C LYS A 72 3.58 10.81 -3.88
N PRO A 73 4.01 11.10 -2.64
CA PRO A 73 3.07 11.35 -1.57
C PRO A 73 2.34 12.67 -1.77
N LEU A 74 1.04 12.65 -1.53
CA LEU A 74 0.13 13.77 -1.61
C LEU A 74 -0.07 14.40 -0.22
N LYS A 75 -0.20 13.60 0.84
CA LYS A 75 -0.54 14.08 2.19
C LYS A 75 0.69 14.31 3.07
N TYR A 76 1.71 13.45 2.98
CA TYR A 76 2.93 13.53 3.78
C TYR A 76 3.62 14.91 3.74
N PRO A 77 3.78 15.59 2.57
CA PRO A 77 4.38 16.92 2.53
C PRO A 77 3.63 17.96 3.37
N HIS A 78 2.30 17.82 3.49
CA HIS A 78 1.43 18.74 4.20
C HIS A 78 1.20 18.37 5.67
N LYS A 79 1.76 17.24 6.16
CA LYS A 79 1.67 16.90 7.60
C LYS A 79 2.35 17.96 8.48
N PRO A 80 1.80 18.27 9.66
CA PRO A 80 2.39 19.20 10.61
C PRO A 80 3.76 18.70 11.09
N LEU A 81 4.61 19.63 11.52
CA LEU A 81 6.00 19.31 11.89
C LEU A 81 6.06 18.34 13.07
N GLU A 82 5.16 18.50 14.05
CA GLU A 82 5.07 17.67 15.25
C GLU A 82 4.87 16.18 14.93
N ASP A 83 4.01 15.88 13.96
CA ASP A 83 3.77 14.51 13.51
C ASP A 83 4.95 13.98 12.71
N LYS A 84 5.61 14.82 11.90
CA LYS A 84 6.81 14.43 11.14
C LYS A 84 7.99 14.06 12.03
N VAL A 85 8.09 14.63 13.24
CA VAL A 85 9.17 14.31 14.19
C VAL A 85 9.03 12.91 14.76
N LYS A 86 7.80 12.39 14.87
CA LYS A 86 7.52 11.04 15.36
C LYS A 86 7.76 9.94 14.32
N LEU A 87 7.91 10.31 13.05
CA LEU A 87 8.03 9.40 11.92
C LEU A 87 9.49 9.16 11.54
N ASP A 88 9.80 7.93 11.12
CA ASP A 88 11.10 7.62 10.54
C ASP A 88 11.12 8.11 9.09
N LYS A 89 11.86 9.20 8.80
CA LYS A 89 11.91 9.79 7.45
C LYS A 89 12.41 8.83 6.36
N ALA A 90 13.14 7.78 6.72
CA ALA A 90 13.60 6.78 5.77
C ALA A 90 12.48 5.79 5.41
N ILE A 91 11.58 5.45 6.34
CA ILE A 91 10.55 4.43 6.17
C ILE A 91 9.17 5.04 5.89
N ASP A 92 8.82 6.10 6.62
CA ASP A 92 7.51 6.75 6.64
C ASP A 92 7.45 7.94 5.67
N PHE A 93 7.99 7.79 4.46
CA PHE A 93 8.06 8.85 3.46
C PHE A 93 6.85 8.89 2.50
N LEU A 94 5.92 7.94 2.64
CA LEU A 94 4.73 7.76 1.79
C LEU A 94 3.42 7.96 2.58
N ASP A 95 2.31 8.04 1.86
CA ASP A 95 0.99 8.19 2.47
C ASP A 95 0.42 6.84 2.93
N THR A 96 -0.15 6.82 4.13
CA THR A 96 -0.78 5.63 4.72
C THR A 96 -2.22 5.46 4.23
N LEU A 97 -2.67 4.22 4.08
CA LEU A 97 -4.07 3.91 3.72
C LEU A 97 -5.06 4.35 4.80
N GLU A 98 -4.63 4.40 6.06
CA GLU A 98 -5.45 4.85 7.20
C GLU A 98 -6.05 6.25 6.99
N THR A 99 -5.36 7.11 6.25
CA THR A 99 -5.80 8.50 6.03
C THR A 99 -6.68 8.67 4.78
N ASP A 100 -7.01 7.59 4.08
CA ASP A 100 -7.79 7.66 2.85
C ASP A 100 -9.25 8.02 3.09
N VAL A 101 -9.82 8.69 2.08
CA VAL A 101 -11.18 9.22 2.11
C VAL A 101 -11.96 8.55 0.99
N PRO A 102 -13.16 7.99 1.27
CA PRO A 102 -13.82 7.95 2.59
C PRO A 102 -13.11 7.01 3.58
N SER A 103 -13.24 7.29 4.87
CA SER A 103 -12.77 6.36 5.91
C SER A 103 -13.50 5.02 5.75
N GLY A 104 -12.79 3.90 5.85
CA GLY A 104 -13.36 2.57 5.60
C GLY A 104 -13.32 2.12 4.13
N CYS A 105 -12.68 2.88 3.23
CA CYS A 105 -12.54 2.49 1.81
C CYS A 105 -11.58 1.30 1.53
N TRP A 106 -10.97 0.75 2.58
CA TRP A 106 -10.06 -0.38 2.53
C TRP A 106 -10.53 -1.48 3.48
N ALA A 107 -10.44 -2.73 3.03
CA ALA A 107 -10.73 -3.90 3.85
C ALA A 107 -9.48 -4.76 4.03
N ILE A 108 -9.19 -5.13 5.28
CA ILE A 108 -8.15 -6.11 5.63
C ILE A 108 -8.85 -7.43 5.93
N LEU A 109 -8.42 -8.50 5.26
CA LEU A 109 -8.97 -9.85 5.41
C LEU A 109 -7.85 -10.82 5.73
N PHE A 110 -8.05 -11.64 6.75
CA PHE A 110 -7.13 -12.71 7.12
C PHE A 110 -7.67 -14.03 6.59
N GLU A 111 -6.82 -14.77 5.89
CA GLU A 111 -7.21 -16.03 5.24
C GLU A 111 -6.27 -17.16 5.67
N ARG A 112 -6.73 -18.40 5.50
CA ARG A 112 -5.94 -19.62 5.78
C ARG A 112 -5.33 -19.64 7.19
N GLY A 113 -6.13 -19.34 8.21
CA GLY A 113 -5.65 -19.30 9.60
C GLY A 113 -4.62 -18.20 9.86
N ASN A 114 -4.85 -16.99 9.32
CA ASN A 114 -3.98 -15.81 9.45
C ASN A 114 -2.60 -15.95 8.80
N THR A 115 -2.42 -16.91 7.89
CA THR A 115 -1.15 -17.10 7.17
C THR A 115 -1.00 -16.18 5.98
N VAL A 116 -2.11 -15.63 5.46
CA VAL A 116 -2.12 -14.65 4.37
C VAL A 116 -3.09 -13.53 4.73
N VAL A 117 -2.65 -12.30 4.48
CA VAL A 117 -3.47 -11.09 4.65
C VAL A 117 -3.74 -10.50 3.28
N TYR A 118 -5.00 -10.18 3.02
CA TYR A 118 -5.43 -9.44 1.85
C TYR A 118 -5.84 -8.03 2.24
N VAL A 119 -5.34 -7.04 1.52
CA VAL A 119 -5.82 -5.66 1.59
C VAL A 119 -6.54 -5.34 0.29
N LYS A 120 -7.84 -5.07 0.38
CA LYS A 120 -8.71 -4.85 -0.77
C LYS A 120 -9.18 -3.40 -0.82
N SER A 121 -9.22 -2.83 -2.02
CA SER A 121 -9.85 -1.53 -2.24
C SER A 121 -11.35 -1.71 -2.44
N LEU A 122 -12.16 -0.94 -1.73
CA LEU A 122 -13.60 -0.84 -1.96
C LEU A 122 -13.95 0.24 -3.00
N GLN A 123 -12.99 1.13 -3.28
CA GLN A 123 -13.10 2.15 -4.32
C GLN A 123 -12.82 1.55 -5.71
N TRP A 124 -11.83 0.67 -5.80
CA TRP A 124 -11.47 -0.05 -7.03
C TRP A 124 -11.69 -1.53 -6.83
N LEU A 125 -12.94 -1.96 -7.02
CA LEU A 125 -13.32 -3.36 -6.92
C LEU A 125 -12.48 -4.19 -7.91
N GLY A 126 -11.82 -5.22 -7.39
CA GLY A 126 -10.87 -6.04 -8.13
C GLY A 126 -9.41 -5.83 -7.75
N TYR A 127 -9.06 -4.77 -7.01
CA TYR A 127 -7.72 -4.60 -6.46
C TYR A 127 -7.51 -5.43 -5.19
N ILE A 128 -6.43 -6.21 -5.16
CA ILE A 128 -6.00 -6.98 -4.01
C ILE A 128 -4.48 -6.86 -3.86
N LEU A 129 -4.03 -6.40 -2.69
CA LEU A 129 -2.69 -6.67 -2.18
C LEU A 129 -2.75 -7.95 -1.35
N TYR A 130 -1.82 -8.88 -1.56
CA TYR A 130 -1.57 -9.99 -0.65
C TYR A 130 -0.24 -9.79 0.08
N HIS A 131 -0.17 -10.22 1.32
CA HIS A 131 1.03 -10.20 2.15
C HIS A 131 1.03 -11.41 3.08
N VAL A 132 2.20 -12.04 3.25
CA VAL A 132 2.41 -13.13 4.21
C VAL A 132 3.08 -12.53 5.46
N PRO A 133 2.41 -12.55 6.63
CA PRO A 133 2.99 -12.05 7.87
C PRO A 133 4.38 -12.66 8.15
N GLU A 134 5.26 -11.85 8.73
CA GLU A 134 6.61 -12.25 9.15
C GLU A 134 7.49 -12.80 8.01
N LYS A 135 7.13 -12.48 6.76
CA LYS A 135 7.87 -12.84 5.56
C LYS A 135 7.88 -11.68 4.57
N PRO A 136 8.93 -11.55 3.75
CA PRO A 136 9.00 -10.52 2.71
C PRO A 136 8.21 -10.89 1.45
N VAL A 137 7.09 -11.61 1.60
CA VAL A 137 6.31 -12.12 0.48
C VAL A 137 5.03 -11.31 0.39
N TYR A 138 4.98 -10.44 -0.61
CA TYR A 138 3.81 -9.62 -0.91
C TYR A 138 3.75 -9.30 -2.39
N GLY A 139 2.58 -8.89 -2.84
CA GLY A 139 2.36 -8.41 -4.19
C GLY A 139 0.93 -7.94 -4.35
N SER A 140 0.64 -7.27 -5.46
CA SER A 140 -0.70 -6.80 -5.75
C SER A 140 -1.10 -7.08 -7.18
N LEU A 141 -2.41 -7.12 -7.40
CA LEU A 141 -3.02 -7.37 -8.68
C LEU A 141 -4.35 -6.61 -8.73
N TYR A 142 -4.68 -6.10 -9.91
CA TYR A 142 -6.02 -5.63 -10.24
C TYR A 142 -6.63 -6.55 -11.29
N VAL A 143 -7.82 -7.10 -11.00
CA VAL A 143 -8.66 -7.80 -11.99
C VAL A 143 -10.07 -7.25 -11.89
N GLY A 144 -10.48 -6.46 -12.88
CA GLY A 144 -11.80 -5.82 -12.91
C GLY A 144 -12.05 -5.03 -14.18
N CYS A 145 -13.20 -4.35 -14.23
CA CYS A 145 -13.66 -3.62 -15.42
C CYS A 145 -13.07 -2.21 -15.57
N GLY A 146 -12.20 -1.77 -14.64
CA GLY A 146 -11.68 -0.40 -14.62
C GLY A 146 -12.70 0.64 -14.15
N GLU A 147 -13.69 0.22 -13.37
CA GLU A 147 -14.74 1.08 -12.83
C GLU A 147 -14.43 1.51 -11.40
N HIS A 148 -14.38 2.82 -11.18
CA HIS A 148 -14.20 3.42 -9.88
C HIS A 148 -15.56 3.58 -9.18
N ASN A 149 -15.67 3.07 -7.96
CA ASN A 149 -16.89 3.14 -7.15
C ASN A 149 -17.07 4.55 -6.55
N ILE A 150 -17.66 5.45 -7.33
CA ILE A 150 -17.97 6.84 -6.90
C ILE A 150 -19.00 6.86 -5.77
N ASN A 151 -19.83 5.84 -5.66
CA ASN A 151 -20.92 5.79 -4.68
C ASN A 151 -20.49 5.30 -3.29
N LEU A 152 -19.25 4.85 -3.13
CA LEU A 152 -18.75 4.31 -1.86
C LEU A 152 -19.02 5.24 -0.65
N PRO A 153 -18.86 6.57 -0.72
CA PRO A 153 -19.14 7.45 0.41
C PRO A 153 -20.60 7.43 0.90
N PHE A 154 -21.55 7.01 0.05
CA PHE A 154 -22.97 6.88 0.42
C PHE A 154 -23.34 5.47 0.90
N MET A 155 -22.42 4.51 0.73
CA MET A 155 -22.59 3.11 1.14
C MET A 155 -21.99 2.81 2.52
N LEU A 156 -21.10 3.68 3.00
CA LEU A 156 -20.39 3.56 4.28
C LEU A 156 -21.11 4.31 5.41
#